data_AF-A0A3B8WM87-F1
#
_entry.id   AF-A0A3B8WM87-F1
#
_cell.length_a   1.000
_cell.length_b   1.000
_cell.length_c   1.000
_cell.angle_alpha   90.00
_cell.angle_beta   90.00
_cell.angle_gamma   90.00
#
_symmetry.space_group_name_H-M   'P 1'
#
loop_
_entity.id
_entity.type
_entity.pdbx_description
1 polymer ?
#
loop_
_entity_poly.entity_id
_entity_poly.type
_entity_poly.pdbx_seq_one_letter_code
_entity_poly.pdbx_strand_id
1 'polypeptide(L)' 'RQEIRNALAYLRLVHYHRDDAAFERVVNIPTRGIGAKSLQEIREYATGQGISLWESSERLLAA' A
#
# COMPACT_ATOMS: atom_id res chain seq x y z
N ARG A 1 4.48 20.68 -1.49
CA ARG A 1 3.87 20.29 -2.79
C ARG A 1 3.50 18.80 -2.72
N GLN A 2 2.28 18.43 -3.13
CA GLN A 2 1.80 17.04 -3.04
C GLN A 2 2.60 16.09 -3.94
N GLU A 3 2.93 16.51 -5.15
CA GLU A 3 3.67 15.70 -6.14
C GLU A 3 5.03 15.23 -5.62
N ILE A 4 5.79 16.11 -4.96
CA ILE A 4 7.08 15.77 -4.35
C ILE A 4 6.90 14.67 -3.29
N ARG A 5 5.86 14.76 -2.47
CA ARG A 5 5.59 13.74 -1.44
C ARG A 5 5.20 12.40 -2.04
N ASN A 6 4.45 12.41 -3.14
CA ASN A 6 4.07 11.20 -3.84
C ASN A 6 5.28 10.54 -4.50
N ALA A 7 6.14 11.33 -5.17
CA ALA A 7 7.39 10.85 -5.73
C ALA A 7 8.30 10.22 -4.66
N LEU A 8 8.45 10.88 -3.50
CA LEU A 8 9.22 10.34 -2.39
C LEU A 8 8.61 9.05 -1.81
N ALA A 9 7.29 8.96 -1.71
CA ALA A 9 6.63 7.75 -1.25
C ALA A 9 6.84 6.58 -2.23
N TYR A 10 6.82 6.83 -3.54
CA TYR A 10 7.20 5.83 -4.53
C TYR A 10 8.64 5.35 -4.36
N LEU A 11 9.60 6.27 -4.24
CA LEU A 11 11.01 5.91 -4.04
C LEU A 11 11.23 5.11 -2.74
N ARG A 12 10.52 5.49 -1.67
CA ARG A 12 10.56 4.76 -0.39
C ARG A 12 10.06 3.33 -0.54
N LEU A 13 8.97 3.10 -1.27
CA LEU A 13 8.46 1.75 -1.49
C LEU A 13 9.42 0.88 -2.30
N VAL A 14 10.04 1.44 -3.34
CA VAL A 14 11.05 0.73 -4.14
C VAL A 14 12.23 0.29 -3.27
N HIS A 15 12.65 1.13 -2.32
CA HIS A 15 13.73 0.80 -1.40
C HIS A 15 13.31 -0.14 -0.27
N TYR A 16 12.12 0.07 0.29
CA TYR A 16 11.59 -0.63 1.47
C TYR A 16 10.08 -0.86 1.34
N HIS A 17 9.71 -2.07 0.91
CA HIS A 17 8.32 -2.45 0.64
C HIS A 17 7.43 -2.55 1.89
N ARG A 18 8.02 -2.64 3.09
CA ARG A 18 7.29 -2.69 4.37
C ARG A 18 6.94 -1.31 4.93
N ASP A 19 6.93 -0.30 4.07
CA ASP A 19 6.59 1.09 4.41
C ASP A 19 5.10 1.36 4.22
N ASP A 20 4.29 0.98 5.20
CA ASP A 20 2.83 1.07 5.11
C ASP A 20 2.34 2.51 4.89
N ALA A 21 3.02 3.50 5.49
CA ALA A 21 2.66 4.91 5.32
C ALA A 21 2.98 5.45 3.92
N ALA A 22 4.02 4.92 3.27
CA ALA A 22 4.28 5.21 1.86
C ALA A 22 3.26 4.50 0.97
N PHE A 23 2.95 3.24 1.27
CA PHE A 23 1.97 2.42 0.54
C PHE A 23 0.60 3.09 0.50
N GLU A 24 0.00 3.37 1.66
CA GLU A 24 -1.35 3.96 1.74
C GLU A 24 -1.45 5.30 1.00
N ARG A 25 -0.35 6.07 0.95
CA ARG A 25 -0.32 7.36 0.25
C ARG A 25 -0.44 7.20 -1.27
N VAL A 26 0.29 6.26 -1.87
CA VAL A 26 0.43 6.18 -3.34
C VAL A 26 -0.29 5.01 -3.98
N VAL A 27 -0.86 4.10 -3.19
CA VAL A 27 -1.58 2.90 -3.64
C VAL A 27 -2.70 3.22 -4.63
N ASN A 28 -3.35 4.38 -4.54
CA ASN A 28 -4.40 4.80 -5.47
C ASN A 28 -4.08 6.11 -6.21
N ILE A 29 -2.78 6.45 -6.37
CA ILE A 29 -2.33 7.65 -7.08
C ILE A 29 -1.29 7.26 -8.14
N PRO A 30 -1.59 7.22 -9.46
CA PRO A 30 -2.87 7.55 -10.09
C PRO A 30 -3.99 6.59 -9.69
N THR A 31 -5.24 6.99 -9.92
CA THR A 31 -6.42 6.22 -9.54
C THR A 31 -6.45 4.86 -10.23
N ARG A 32 -6.50 3.79 -9.43
CA ARG A 32 -6.52 2.37 -9.85
C ARG A 32 -7.84 1.66 -9.51
N GLY A 33 -8.84 2.40 -9.06
CA GLY A 33 -10.10 1.82 -8.57
C GLY A 33 -9.99 1.20 -7.18
N ILE A 34 -8.90 1.46 -6.45
CA ILE A 34 -8.70 0.94 -5.08
C ILE A 34 -9.47 1.83 -4.10
N GLY A 35 -10.62 1.33 -3.67
CA GLY A 35 -11.52 2.02 -2.74
C GLY A 35 -11.19 1.77 -1.27
N ALA A 36 -11.93 2.44 -0.39
CA ALA A 36 -11.77 2.31 1.06
C ALA A 36 -12.02 0.86 1.56
N LYS A 37 -12.96 0.14 0.94
CA LYS A 37 -13.26 -1.26 1.28
C LYS A 37 -12.05 -2.17 1.00
N SER A 38 -11.48 -2.10 -0.20
CA SER A 38 -10.31 -2.90 -0.57
C SER A 38 -9.10 -2.60 0.31
N LEU A 39 -8.88 -1.31 0.64
CA LEU A 39 -7.82 -0.93 1.58
C LEU A 39 -8.06 -1.47 2.98
N GLN A 40 -9.31 -1.55 3.42
CA GLN A 40 -9.67 -2.10 4.72
C GLN A 40 -9.39 -3.61 4.77
N GLU A 41 -9.77 -4.36 3.72
CA GLU A 41 -9.49 -5.79 3.62
C GLU A 41 -7.97 -6.08 3.66
N ILE A 42 -7.17 -5.27 2.96
CA ILE A 42 -5.70 -5.37 3.01
C ILE A 42 -5.19 -5.10 4.43
N ARG A 43 -5.70 -4.07 5.13
CA ARG A 43 -5.28 -3.77 6.50
C ARG A 43 -5.61 -4.89 7.48
N GLU A 44 -6.81 -5.45 7.36
CA GLU A 44 -7.28 -6.54 8.22
C GLU A 44 -6.43 -7.80 8.02
N TYR A 45 -6.14 -8.16 6.77
CA TYR A 45 -5.28 -9.30 6.46
C TYR A 45 -3.85 -9.06 6.93
N ALA A 46 -3.28 -7.88 6.67
CA ALA A 46 -1.96 -7.49 7.14
C ALA A 46 -1.83 -7.60 8.67
N THR A 47 -2.82 -7.07 9.40
CA THR A 47 -2.86 -7.10 10.87
C THR A 47 -3.02 -8.51 11.40
N GLY A 48 -3.91 -9.32 10.80
CA GLY A 48 -4.15 -10.70 11.22
C GLY A 48 -2.95 -11.63 11.00
N GLN A 49 -2.10 -11.33 10.02
CA GLN A 49 -0.91 -12.11 9.69
C GLN A 49 0.40 -11.50 10.20
N GLY A 50 0.37 -10.27 10.74
CA GLY A 50 1.57 -9.56 11.18
C GLY A 50 2.54 -9.19 10.05
N ILE A 51 2.02 -8.92 8.84
CA ILE A 51 2.79 -8.60 7.63
C ILE A 51 2.51 -7.17 7.16
N SER A 52 3.36 -6.65 6.27
CA SER A 52 3.14 -5.32 5.67
C SER A 52 1.95 -5.25 4.73
N LEU A 53 1.43 -4.05 4.46
CA LEU A 53 0.34 -3.84 3.49
C LEU A 53 0.74 -4.28 2.07
N TRP A 54 2.00 -4.12 1.69
CA TRP A 54 2.53 -4.60 0.42
C TRP A 54 2.40 -6.12 0.31
N GLU A 55 2.97 -6.84 1.27
CA GLU A 55 2.96 -8.30 1.29
C GLU A 55 1.53 -8.86 1.41
N SER A 56 0.68 -8.20 2.22
CA SER A 56 -0.75 -8.51 2.29
C SER A 56 -1.43 -8.39 0.92
N SER A 57 -1.12 -7.34 0.16
CA SER A 57 -1.70 -7.13 -1.17
C SER A 57 -1.24 -8.22 -2.15
N GLU A 58 0.03 -8.60 -2.14
CA GLU A 58 0.54 -9.69 -2.97
C GLU A 58 -0.12 -11.02 -2.63
N ARG A 59 -0.28 -11.34 -1.34
CA ARG A 59 -0.92 -12.58 -0.89
C ARG A 59 -2.41 -12.64 -1.22
N LEU A 60 -3.14 -11.54 -1.06
CA LEU A 60 -4.56 -11.46 -1.42
C LEU A 60 -4.80 -11.56 -2.93
N LEU A 61 -3.84 -11.14 -3.76
CA LEU A 61 -3.90 -11.31 -5.22
C LEU A 61 -3.53 -12.73 -5.67
N ALA A 62 -2.70 -13.43 -4.89
CA ALA A 62 -2.26 -14.79 -5.18
C ALA A 62 -3.23 -15.88 -4.67
N ALA A 63 -4.17 -15.52 -3.80
CA ALA A 63 -5.22 -16.37 -3.27
C ALA A 63 -6.45 -16.40 -4.19
#